data_AF-A0A9Q7K148-F1
#
_entry.id   AF-A0A9Q7K148-F1
#
_cell.length_a   1.000
_cell.length_b   1.000
_cell.length_c   1.000
_cell.angle_alpha   90.00
_cell.angle_beta   90.00
_cell.angle_gamma   90.00
#
_symmetry.space_group_name_H-M   'P 1'
#
loop_
_entity.id
_entity.type
_entity.pdbx_description
1 polymer ?
#
loop_
_entity_poly.entity_id
_entity_poly.type
_entity_poly.pdbx_seq_one_letter_code
_entity_poly.pdbx_strand_id
1 'polypeptide(L)'
;MINLQSYNEVLDFLVLFFQKYILDSNCLHDMQYILDGCRKEKMVAIRAIDSCFMEYRRKTQDYRVPTYEEQEIWRRLFNIWQ
;
A
#
# COMPACT_ATOMS: atom_id res chain seq x y z
N MET A 1 -11.26 12.29 5.28
CA MET A 1 -11.34 11.03 6.05
C MET A 1 -11.58 9.91 5.05
N ILE A 2 -10.67 8.93 4.99
CA ILE A 2 -10.79 7.78 4.11
C ILE A 2 -11.79 6.76 4.68
N ASN A 3 -12.67 6.20 3.85
CA ASN A 3 -13.50 5.06 4.26
C ASN A 3 -12.70 3.76 4.16
N LEU A 4 -12.22 3.29 5.31
CA LEU A 4 -11.40 2.09 5.39
C LEU A 4 -12.15 0.78 5.09
N GLN A 5 -13.48 0.80 4.97
CA GLN A 5 -14.28 -0.37 4.56
C GLN A 5 -14.55 -0.40 3.05
N SER A 6 -14.23 0.68 2.33
CA SER A 6 -14.36 0.74 0.87
C SER A 6 -13.06 0.27 0.22
N TYR A 7 -13.07 -0.91 -0.43
CA TYR A 7 -11.87 -1.40 -1.12
C TYR A 7 -11.34 -0.39 -2.15
N ASN A 8 -12.22 0.35 -2.85
CA ASN A 8 -11.79 1.37 -3.82
C ASN A 8 -11.03 2.51 -3.14
N GLU A 9 -11.57 3.08 -2.06
CA GLU A 9 -10.89 4.19 -1.36
C GLU A 9 -9.58 3.72 -0.73
N VAL A 10 -9.55 2.50 -0.20
CA VAL A 10 -8.33 1.89 0.35
C VAL A 10 -7.28 1.71 -0.75
N LEU A 11 -7.65 1.18 -1.91
CA LEU A 11 -6.73 1.00 -3.04
C LEU A 11 -6.25 2.35 -3.60
N ASP A 12 -7.11 3.36 -3.67
CA ASP A 12 -6.72 4.73 -4.07
C ASP A 12 -5.69 5.32 -3.10
N PHE A 13 -5.90 5.15 -1.79
CA PHE A 13 -4.91 5.55 -0.79
C PHE A 13 -3.58 4.81 -0.95
N LEU A 14 -3.61 3.50 -1.17
CA LEU A 14 -2.40 2.70 -1.36
C LEU A 14 -1.62 3.15 -2.60
N VAL A 15 -2.30 3.51 -3.70
CA VAL A 15 -1.65 4.08 -4.89
C VAL A 15 -0.92 5.37 -4.55
N LEU A 16 -1.59 6.33 -3.90
CA LEU A 16 -1.01 7.61 -3.53
C LEU A 16 0.14 7.45 -2.53
N PHE A 17 -0.02 6.53 -1.58
CA PHE A 17 1.00 6.19 -0.60
C PHE A 17 2.27 5.67 -1.31
N PHE A 18 2.15 4.67 -2.18
CA PHE A 18 3.32 4.13 -2.87
C PHE A 18 3.98 5.13 -3.81
N GLN A 19 3.22 5.95 -4.52
CA GLN A 19 3.78 7.03 -5.34
C GLN A 19 4.62 8.03 -4.52
N LYS A 20 4.27 8.24 -3.25
CA LYS A 20 5.00 9.16 -2.35
C LYS A 20 6.25 8.54 -1.73
N TYR A 21 6.23 7.23 -1.48
CA TYR A 21 7.21 6.52 -0.65
C TYR A 21 8.13 5.56 -1.41
N ILE A 22 7.81 5.20 -2.66
CA ILE A 22 8.64 4.36 -3.52
C ILE A 22 9.28 5.25 -4.59
N LEU A 23 10.61 5.40 -4.54
CA LEU A 23 11.35 6.20 -5.52
C LEU A 23 11.80 5.38 -6.72
N ASP A 24 11.98 4.07 -6.55
CA ASP A 24 12.31 3.16 -7.65
C ASP A 24 11.07 2.93 -8.54
N SER A 25 11.17 3.31 -9.82
CA SER A 25 10.05 3.24 -10.75
C SER A 25 9.62 1.81 -11.07
N ASN A 26 10.54 0.84 -11.06
CA ASN A 26 10.20 -0.56 -11.33
C ASN A 26 9.41 -1.14 -10.15
N CYS A 27 9.85 -0.87 -8.92
CA CYS A 27 9.14 -1.29 -7.72
C CYS A 27 7.77 -0.62 -7.60
N LEU A 28 7.66 0.66 -7.98
CA LEU A 28 6.37 1.36 -8.01
C LEU A 28 5.42 0.70 -9.02
N HIS A 29 5.94 0.30 -10.19
CA HIS A 29 5.16 -0.40 -11.21
C HIS A 29 4.67 -1.76 -10.71
N ASP A 30 5.53 -2.54 -10.07
CA ASP A 30 5.17 -3.84 -9.48
C ASP A 30 4.06 -3.68 -8.43
N MET A 31 4.15 -2.66 -7.59
CA MET A 31 3.11 -2.35 -6.60
C MET A 31 1.78 -1.97 -7.24
N GLN A 32 1.81 -1.14 -8.28
CA GLN A 32 0.60 -0.77 -9.02
C GLN A 32 -0.05 -1.99 -9.66
N TYR A 33 0.74 -2.91 -10.22
CA TYR A 33 0.22 -4.15 -10.78
C TYR A 33 -0.52 -5.01 -9.75
N ILE A 34 0.03 -5.12 -8.52
CA ILE A 34 -0.64 -5.83 -7.41
C ILE A 34 -1.96 -5.14 -7.05
N LEU A 35 -1.97 -3.81 -6.96
CA LEU A 35 -3.18 -3.03 -6.63
C LEU A 35 -4.25 -3.15 -7.73
N ASP A 36 -3.86 -3.19 -9.00
CA ASP A 36 -4.78 -3.41 -10.11
C ASP A 36 -5.39 -4.81 -10.08
N GLY A 37 -4.61 -5.84 -9.70
CA GLY A 37 -5.13 -7.17 -9.42
C GLY A 37 -6.18 -7.14 -8.31
N CYS A 38 -5.87 -6.46 -7.20
CA CYS A 38 -6.80 -6.27 -6.08
C CYS A 38 -8.11 -5.56 -6.50
N ARG A 39 -8.02 -4.55 -7.37
CA ARG A 39 -9.21 -3.85 -7.92
C ARG A 39 -10.11 -4.79 -8.71
N LYS A 40 -9.54 -5.63 -9.58
CA LYS A 40 -10.31 -6.59 -10.40
C LYS A 40 -11.06 -7.59 -9.54
N GLU A 41 -10.41 -8.08 -8.48
CA GLU A 41 -10.96 -9.03 -7.54
C GLU A 41 -11.84 -8.37 -6.45
N LYS A 42 -11.96 -7.04 -6.44
CA LYS A 42 -12.69 -6.24 -5.43
C LYS A 42 -12.29 -6.59 -3.99
N MET A 43 -11.01 -6.82 -3.78
CA MET A 43 -10.43 -7.18 -2.48
C MET A 43 -9.23 -6.31 -2.15
N VAL A 44 -8.80 -6.30 -0.90
CA VAL A 44 -7.55 -5.66 -0.47
C VAL A 44 -6.66 -6.73 0.15
N ALA A 45 -5.63 -7.18 -0.57
CA ALA A 45 -4.67 -8.17 -0.07
C ALA A 45 -3.60 -7.52 0.81
N ILE A 46 -4.00 -6.87 1.92
CA ILE A 46 -3.13 -5.97 2.69
C ILE A 46 -1.83 -6.64 3.18
N ARG A 47 -1.90 -7.93 3.56
CA ARG A 47 -0.71 -8.69 3.98
C ARG A 47 0.29 -8.91 2.85
N ALA A 48 -0.19 -9.24 1.66
CA ALA A 48 0.67 -9.45 0.50
C ALA A 48 1.32 -8.13 0.08
N ILE A 49 0.52 -7.06 0.05
CA ILE A 49 0.95 -5.70 -0.24
C ILE A 49 2.04 -5.24 0.75
N ASP A 50 1.83 -5.44 2.06
CA ASP A 50 2.82 -5.09 3.08
C ASP A 50 4.10 -5.92 2.97
N SER A 51 3.99 -7.23 2.74
CA SER A 51 5.16 -8.09 2.54
C SER A 51 6.01 -7.64 1.35
N CYS A 52 5.37 -7.33 0.21
CA CYS A 52 6.06 -6.78 -0.94
C CYS A 52 6.72 -5.43 -0.61
N PHE A 53 6.04 -4.57 0.16
CA PHE A 53 6.55 -3.23 0.49
C PHE A 53 7.76 -3.31 1.44
N MET A 54 7.72 -4.22 2.41
CA MET A 54 8.86 -4.48 3.30
C MET A 54 10.04 -5.10 2.56
N GLU A 55 9.79 -5.99 1.60
CA GLU A 55 10.85 -6.55 0.76
C GLU A 55 11.53 -5.46 -0.09
N TYR A 56 10.74 -4.56 -0.70
CA TYR A 56 11.25 -3.36 -1.39
C TYR A 56 12.15 -2.54 -0.45
N ARG A 57 11.65 -2.16 0.72
CA ARG A 57 12.40 -1.35 1.70
C ARG A 57 13.72 -1.99 2.09
N ARG A 58 13.76 -3.32 2.20
CA ARG A 58 14.98 -4.08 2.50
C ARG A 58 15.99 -4.02 1.36
N LYS A 59 15.54 -4.07 0.10
CA LYS A 59 16.40 -4.11 -1.09
C LYS A 59 16.98 -2.75 -1.44
N THR A 60 16.20 -1.69 -1.37
CA THR A 60 16.62 -0.37 -1.87
C THR A 60 17.28 0.50 -0.82
N GLN A 61 17.06 0.22 0.48
CA GLN A 61 17.44 1.09 1.60
C GLN A 61 16.94 2.54 1.43
N ASP A 62 15.99 2.76 0.52
CA ASP A 62 15.48 4.07 0.15
C ASP A 62 14.12 4.24 0.82
N TYR A 63 14.11 4.94 1.95
CA TYR A 63 12.92 5.11 2.78
C TYR A 63 12.69 6.57 3.13
N ARG A 64 11.61 7.12 2.58
CA ARG A 64 10.88 8.20 3.24
C ARG A 64 10.03 7.58 4.35
N VAL A 65 10.06 8.18 5.53
CA VAL A 65 9.30 7.68 6.68
C VAL A 65 7.85 8.16 6.56
N PRO A 66 6.84 7.26 6.61
CA PRO A 66 5.44 7.66 6.67
C PRO A 66 5.13 8.50 7.90
N THR A 67 4.20 9.43 7.77
CA THR A 67 3.73 10.24 8.91
C THR A 67 2.99 9.37 9.94
N TYR A 68 2.84 9.88 11.17
CA TYR A 68 2.10 9.18 12.22
C TYR A 68 0.66 8.83 11.79
N GLU A 69 0.00 9.73 11.06
CA GLU A 69 -1.36 9.52 10.54
C GLU A 69 -1.40 8.37 9.51
N GLU A 70 -0.48 8.36 8.55
CA GLU A 70 -0.39 7.29 7.54
C GLU A 70 -0.06 5.94 8.19
N GLN A 71 0.78 5.91 9.22
CA GLN A 71 1.06 4.69 9.99
C GLN A 71 -0.17 4.20 10.77
N GLU A 72 -1.01 5.11 11.26
CA GLU A 72 -2.26 4.74 11.92
C GLU A 72 -3.27 4.17 10.92
N ILE A 73 -3.38 4.78 9.73
CA ILE A 73 -4.18 4.22 8.63
C ILE A 73 -3.69 2.82 8.29
N TRP A 74 -2.38 2.63 8.13
CA TRP A 74 -1.79 1.32 7.85
C TRP A 74 -2.19 0.26 8.88
N ARG A 75 -2.07 0.58 10.18
CA ARG A 75 -2.49 -0.31 11.28
C ARG A 75 -3.98 -0.65 11.21
N ARG A 76 -4.84 0.32 10.89
CA ARG A 76 -6.28 0.10 10.77
C ARG A 76 -6.63 -0.77 9.55
N LEU A 77 -5.92 -0.60 8.42
CA LEU A 77 -6.11 -1.44 7.24
C LEU A 77 -5.84 -2.90 7.54
N PHE A 78 -4.77 -3.19 8.29
CA PHE A 78 -4.47 -4.54 8.76
C PHE A 78 -5.61 -5.13 9.59
N ASN A 79 -6.23 -4.36 10.47
CA ASN A 79 -7.32 -4.87 11.30
C ASN A 79 -8.62 -5.15 10.52
N ILE A 80 -8.85 -4.45 9.39
CA ILE A 80 -10.10 -4.54 8.63
C ILE A 80 -10.02 -5.59 7.53
N TRP A 81 -8.89 -5.66 6.82
CA TRP A 81 -8.72 -6.46 5.59
C TRP A 81 -7.85 -7.70 5.79
N GLN A 82 -7.86 -8.24 7.01
CA GLN A 82 -6.90 -9.25 7.47
C GLN A 82 -7.09 -10.64 6.88
#